data_AF-E4XAJ2-F1
#
_entry.id   AF-E4XAJ2-F1
#
_cell.length_a   1.000
_cell.length_b   1.000
_cell.length_c   1.000
_cell.angle_alpha   90.00
_cell.angle_beta   90.00
_cell.angle_gamma   90.00
#
_symmetry.space_group_name_H-M   'P 1'
#
loop_
_entity.id
_entity.type
_entity.pdbx_description
1 polymer ?
#
loop_
_entity_poly.entity_id
_entity_poly.type
_entity_poly.pdbx_seq_one_letter_code
_entity_poly.pdbx_strand_id
1 'polypeptide(L)'
;MNFSSSGVILLCPSDMKLSLAAFLGQAAAQYVPGQNPVNCGSSYFRPGAEWPLQSRLGGAQSGKTVRLCQNNYGKSHYYATLFNTDTNIPVYSAVKIRRNKYASTYPRPSSNWHYMCNGLCGSSTPSSSSSFYGNLASVGSSNFGNCDRYQPQDNDYLGNNAAIGIDRGHLIPNALMNQNEDASKATFTLTNVAPQYSAFNQQAWNQLECMVRKFMEEEINNQDVWIFVGTYGKVATMNGSDSSKNNVDIPEFYWHAFCYTGIGL
;
A
#
# COMPACT_ATOMS: atom_id res chain seq x y z
N MET A 1 -16.76 -9.55 25.15
CA MET A 1 -16.82 -8.94 23.80
C MET A 1 -16.35 -10.01 22.83
N ASN A 2 -17.24 -10.52 22.00
CA ASN A 2 -16.91 -11.55 21.01
C ASN A 2 -16.34 -10.85 19.78
N PHE A 3 -15.04 -11.01 19.52
CA PHE A 3 -14.44 -10.59 18.27
C PHE A 3 -14.67 -11.70 17.23
N SER A 4 -15.54 -11.46 16.24
CA SER A 4 -15.62 -12.35 15.07
C SER A 4 -14.55 -11.90 14.07
N SER A 5 -13.43 -12.60 14.02
CA SER A 5 -12.42 -12.43 12.99
C SER A 5 -12.78 -13.27 11.77
N SER A 6 -13.41 -12.65 10.77
CA SER A 6 -13.61 -13.28 9.46
C SER A 6 -12.45 -12.89 8.54
N GLY A 7 -11.39 -13.70 8.52
CA GLY A 7 -10.37 -13.62 7.48
C GLY A 7 -10.92 -14.21 6.20
N VAL A 8 -11.09 -13.39 5.15
CA VAL A 8 -11.48 -13.89 3.83
C VAL A 8 -10.21 -14.14 3.02
N ILE A 9 -9.87 -15.41 2.82
CA ILE A 9 -8.89 -15.85 1.83
C ILE A 9 -9.65 -16.03 0.51
N LEU A 10 -9.43 -15.14 -0.47
CA LEU A 10 -10.02 -15.28 -1.79
C LEU A 10 -9.04 -16.00 -2.72
N LEU A 11 -9.45 -17.17 -3.21
CA LEU A 11 -8.71 -17.97 -4.20
C LEU A 11 -8.78 -17.32 -5.60
N CYS A 12 -7.69 -17.43 -6.33
CA CYS A 12 -7.42 -16.70 -7.58
C CYS A 12 -8.18 -17.29 -8.78
N PRO A 13 -8.41 -16.49 -9.85
CA PRO A 13 -9.12 -16.97 -11.05
C PRO A 13 -8.34 -18.09 -11.75
N SER A 14 -9.08 -19.08 -12.25
CA SER A 14 -8.60 -20.39 -12.73
C SER A 14 -7.80 -20.39 -14.03
N ASP A 15 -7.62 -19.27 -14.75
CA ASP A 15 -7.06 -19.30 -16.10
C ASP A 15 -6.15 -18.09 -16.39
N MET A 16 -4.86 -18.20 -16.08
CA MET A 16 -3.85 -17.24 -16.51
C MET A 16 -3.55 -17.39 -18.00
N LYS A 17 -4.29 -16.64 -18.83
CA LYS A 17 -3.83 -16.17 -20.15
C LYS A 17 -4.21 -14.70 -20.33
N LEU A 18 -3.22 -13.83 -20.59
CA LEU A 18 -3.39 -12.75 -21.57
C LEU A 18 -2.05 -12.16 -22.05
N SER A 19 -2.12 -11.67 -23.28
CA SER A 19 -1.12 -11.32 -24.27
C SER A 19 -0.35 -10.01 -24.05
N LEU A 20 0.81 -10.00 -24.72
CA LEU A 20 1.68 -8.90 -25.17
C LEU A 20 1.08 -7.48 -25.20
N ALA A 21 1.86 -6.52 -24.68
CA ALA A 21 2.24 -5.31 -25.41
C ALA A 21 3.48 -4.66 -24.78
N ALA A 22 4.49 -4.37 -25.60
CA ALA A 22 5.72 -3.67 -25.27
C ALA A 22 5.53 -2.15 -25.27
N PHE A 23 6.40 -1.39 -24.58
CA PHE A 23 7.01 -0.17 -25.13
C PHE A 23 8.34 0.15 -24.42
N LEU A 24 9.32 0.51 -25.24
CA LEU A 24 10.65 1.02 -24.91
C LEU A 24 10.58 2.52 -24.60
N GLY A 25 11.50 3.00 -23.75
CA GLY A 25 11.84 4.42 -23.66
C GLY A 25 12.42 4.81 -22.30
N GLN A 26 13.74 4.96 -22.21
CA GLN A 26 14.38 5.74 -21.16
C GLN A 26 14.34 7.21 -21.58
N ALA A 27 13.80 8.07 -20.72
CA ALA A 27 14.06 9.51 -20.77
C ALA A 27 14.55 9.94 -19.39
N ALA A 28 15.71 10.61 -19.36
CA ALA A 28 16.19 11.30 -18.18
C ALA A 28 15.21 12.42 -17.84
N ALA A 29 14.54 12.32 -16.69
CA ALA A 29 13.63 13.35 -16.21
C ALA A 29 14.39 14.31 -15.27
N GLN A 30 14.33 15.59 -15.62
CA GLN A 30 14.67 16.72 -14.77
C GLN A 30 13.52 16.96 -13.78
N TYR A 31 13.85 17.35 -12.55
CA TYR A 31 12.92 17.58 -11.44
C TYR A 31 11.85 18.64 -11.80
N VAL A 32 10.57 18.24 -11.74
CA VAL A 32 9.43 19.15 -11.58
C VAL A 32 8.63 18.67 -10.37
N PRO A 33 8.47 19.49 -9.32
CA PRO A 33 7.55 19.15 -8.23
C PRO A 33 6.12 19.08 -8.78
N GLY A 34 5.45 17.95 -8.58
CA GLY A 34 4.09 17.72 -9.05
C GLY A 34 3.88 16.40 -9.79
N GLN A 35 2.60 16.14 -10.05
CA GLN A 35 2.01 14.95 -10.66
C GLN A 35 2.69 14.53 -11.98
N ASN A 36 3.51 13.47 -11.94
CA ASN A 36 4.02 12.80 -13.15
C ASN A 36 3.10 11.62 -13.52
N PRO A 37 2.24 11.75 -14.56
CA PRO A 37 1.30 10.69 -14.93
C PRO A 37 2.05 9.44 -15.40
N VAL A 38 1.68 8.28 -14.87
CA VAL A 38 2.23 6.97 -15.28
C VAL A 38 1.18 5.88 -15.34
N ASN A 39 1.47 4.82 -16.09
CA ASN A 39 0.60 3.66 -16.21
C ASN A 39 1.16 2.48 -15.42
N CYS A 40 0.70 2.33 -14.17
CA CYS A 40 0.90 1.12 -13.39
C CYS A 40 -0.30 0.17 -13.46
N GLY A 41 -1.30 0.55 -14.27
CA GLY A 41 -2.58 -0.14 -14.42
C GLY A 41 -2.42 -1.54 -14.98
N SER A 42 -1.71 -1.68 -16.10
CA SER A 42 -1.62 -2.95 -16.83
C SER A 42 -1.05 -4.12 -16.01
N SER A 43 -0.20 -3.85 -15.01
CA SER A 43 0.48 -4.90 -14.22
C SER A 43 -0.11 -5.16 -12.83
N TYR A 44 -0.77 -4.16 -12.23
CA TYR A 44 -1.24 -4.22 -10.83
C TYR A 44 -2.74 -3.91 -10.69
N PHE A 45 -3.30 -3.10 -11.58
CA PHE A 45 -4.71 -2.73 -11.61
C PHE A 45 -5.34 -3.30 -12.89
N ARG A 46 -5.52 -4.63 -12.94
CA ARG A 46 -5.93 -5.34 -14.16
C ARG A 46 -7.20 -4.71 -14.78
N PRO A 47 -7.14 -4.24 -16.05
CA PRO A 47 -8.33 -3.88 -16.80
C PRO A 47 -8.97 -5.17 -17.33
N GLY A 48 -10.01 -5.62 -16.62
CA GLY A 48 -10.87 -6.75 -16.92
C GLY A 48 -12.09 -6.61 -16.01
N ALA A 49 -13.30 -6.78 -16.56
CA ALA A 49 -14.56 -6.35 -15.98
C ALA A 49 -14.63 -6.46 -14.45
N GLU A 50 -14.87 -5.32 -13.79
CA GLU A 50 -15.15 -5.14 -12.36
C GLU A 50 -14.78 -6.32 -11.44
N TRP A 51 -13.49 -6.59 -11.27
CA TRP A 51 -13.03 -7.45 -10.18
C TRP A 51 -12.98 -6.63 -8.87
N PRO A 52 -13.53 -7.13 -7.75
CA PRO A 52 -14.60 -6.45 -7.06
C PRO A 52 -14.07 -5.53 -5.96
N LEU A 53 -13.38 -4.44 -6.29
CA LEU A 53 -12.89 -3.52 -5.25
C LEU A 53 -13.30 -2.06 -5.46
N GLN A 54 -13.70 -1.68 -6.67
CA GLN A 54 -14.07 -0.29 -6.94
C GLN A 54 -15.55 -0.01 -6.63
N SER A 55 -16.47 -0.87 -7.11
CA SER A 55 -17.92 -0.74 -6.89
C SER A 55 -18.42 -1.39 -5.59
N ARG A 56 -17.78 -2.50 -5.13
CA ARG A 56 -18.24 -3.28 -3.96
C ARG A 56 -17.61 -2.92 -2.61
N LEU A 57 -16.42 -2.30 -2.59
CA LEU A 57 -15.82 -1.83 -1.33
C LEU A 57 -16.27 -0.41 -0.94
N GLY A 58 -17.23 0.19 -1.65
CA GLY A 58 -17.65 1.59 -1.43
C GLY A 58 -16.53 2.63 -1.62
N GLY A 59 -15.35 2.20 -2.07
CA GLY A 59 -14.10 2.93 -1.88
C GLY A 59 -13.59 3.69 -3.09
N ALA A 60 -13.96 3.33 -4.32
CA ALA A 60 -13.61 4.12 -5.50
C ALA A 60 -14.73 5.09 -5.84
N GLN A 61 -14.90 6.11 -4.98
CA GLN A 61 -15.70 7.26 -5.35
C GLN A 61 -14.91 8.10 -6.37
N SER A 62 -15.54 8.32 -7.54
CA SER A 62 -15.00 9.19 -8.59
C SER A 62 -14.51 10.51 -7.98
N GLY A 63 -13.22 10.81 -8.16
CA GLY A 63 -12.57 12.04 -7.67
C GLY A 63 -11.89 11.99 -6.30
N LYS A 64 -11.93 10.86 -5.57
CA LYS A 64 -11.37 10.76 -4.19
C LYS A 64 -10.29 9.69 -3.99
N THR A 65 -10.17 8.78 -4.95
CA THR A 65 -9.09 7.78 -4.93
C THR A 65 -8.01 8.13 -5.92
N VAL A 66 -6.78 7.76 -5.60
CA VAL A 66 -5.59 7.98 -6.42
C VAL A 66 -4.79 6.70 -6.58
N ARG A 67 -4.28 6.45 -7.79
CA ARG A 67 -3.39 5.30 -8.06
C ARG A 67 -1.95 5.72 -7.88
N LEU A 68 -1.26 5.11 -6.94
CA LEU A 68 0.15 5.37 -6.63
C LEU A 68 1.01 4.21 -7.07
N CYS A 69 2.08 4.53 -7.79
CA CYS A 69 3.15 3.61 -8.13
C CYS A 69 4.30 3.86 -7.16
N GLN A 70 4.44 3.00 -6.17
CA GLN A 70 5.33 3.25 -5.04
C GLN A 70 6.77 2.96 -5.46
N ASN A 71 7.57 4.01 -5.59
CA ASN A 71 8.92 3.96 -6.16
C ASN A 71 9.79 5.07 -5.55
N ASN A 72 11.11 4.88 -5.56
CA ASN A 72 12.04 5.98 -5.34
C ASN A 72 12.23 6.76 -6.64
N TYR A 73 12.62 8.04 -6.53
CA TYR A 73 12.88 8.87 -7.71
C TYR A 73 13.86 8.19 -8.69
N GLY A 74 13.49 8.14 -9.98
CA GLY A 74 14.29 7.51 -11.02
C GLY A 74 14.41 5.99 -10.93
N LYS A 75 13.67 5.33 -10.04
CA LYS A 75 13.60 3.86 -9.91
C LYS A 75 12.26 3.33 -10.40
N SER A 76 12.26 2.06 -10.82
CA SER A 76 11.04 1.30 -11.06
C SER A 76 10.19 1.20 -9.78
N HIS A 77 8.88 1.09 -9.95
CA HIS A 77 7.98 0.88 -8.82
C HIS A 77 8.12 -0.51 -8.22
N TYR A 78 8.00 -0.58 -6.90
CA TYR A 78 8.12 -1.79 -6.10
C TYR A 78 6.77 -2.47 -5.89
N TYR A 79 5.73 -1.66 -5.69
CA TYR A 79 4.34 -2.08 -5.54
C TYR A 79 3.42 -0.91 -5.93
N ALA A 80 2.12 -1.12 -5.92
CA ALA A 80 1.14 -0.09 -6.21
C ALA A 80 0.10 0.01 -5.10
N THR A 81 -0.49 1.19 -4.95
CA THR A 81 -1.52 1.47 -3.95
C THR A 81 -2.67 2.21 -4.60
N LEU A 82 -3.91 1.73 -4.43
CA LEU A 82 -5.09 2.56 -4.60
C LEU A 82 -5.38 3.24 -3.26
N PHE A 83 -5.09 4.52 -3.18
CA PHE A 83 -5.19 5.30 -1.95
C PHE A 83 -6.45 6.18 -1.97
N ASN A 84 -7.11 6.35 -0.83
CA ASN A 84 -8.26 7.25 -0.71
C ASN A 84 -7.84 8.50 0.06
N THR A 85 -7.88 9.66 -0.61
CA THR A 85 -7.41 10.94 -0.07
C THR A 85 -8.39 11.55 0.93
N ASP A 86 -9.63 11.08 0.98
CA ASP A 86 -10.63 11.56 1.94
C ASP A 86 -10.54 10.80 3.27
N THR A 87 -10.36 9.47 3.20
CA THR A 87 -10.29 8.62 4.39
C THR A 87 -8.87 8.50 4.94
N ASN A 88 -7.88 9.00 4.20
CA ASN A 88 -6.45 8.92 4.51
C ASN A 88 -5.94 7.49 4.79
N ILE A 89 -6.56 6.50 4.16
CA ILE A 89 -6.15 5.10 4.21
C ILE A 89 -6.16 4.47 2.82
N PRO A 90 -5.37 3.42 2.58
CA PRO A 90 -5.41 2.73 1.31
C PRO A 90 -6.66 1.88 1.19
N VAL A 91 -7.30 1.93 0.02
CA VAL A 91 -8.31 0.95 -0.36
C VAL A 91 -7.65 -0.42 -0.47
N TYR A 92 -6.53 -0.48 -1.21
CA TYR A 92 -5.62 -1.62 -1.22
C TYR A 92 -4.24 -1.26 -1.73
N SER A 93 -3.26 -2.10 -1.40
CA SER A 93 -1.97 -2.17 -2.04
C SER A 93 -1.80 -3.52 -2.73
N ALA A 94 -1.11 -3.52 -3.87
CA ALA A 94 -0.86 -4.68 -4.71
C ALA A 94 0.63 -4.79 -5.06
N VAL A 95 1.20 -5.98 -4.97
CA VAL A 95 2.59 -6.25 -5.32
C VAL A 95 2.71 -7.51 -6.15
N LYS A 96 3.55 -7.47 -7.20
CA LYS A 96 4.04 -8.64 -7.92
C LYS A 96 5.48 -8.84 -7.45
N ILE A 97 5.73 -9.93 -6.74
CA ILE A 97 7.03 -10.19 -6.13
C ILE A 97 7.47 -11.62 -6.40
N ARG A 98 8.78 -11.77 -6.53
CA ARG A 98 9.48 -13.04 -6.47
C ARG A 98 10.38 -13.01 -5.26
N ARG A 99 10.23 -13.99 -4.37
CA ARG A 99 11.03 -14.09 -3.15
C ARG A 99 12.07 -15.18 -3.30
N ASN A 100 13.32 -14.84 -3.01
CA ASN A 100 14.41 -15.79 -2.88
C ASN A 100 14.69 -15.99 -1.39
N LYS A 101 14.51 -17.19 -0.86
CA LYS A 101 14.76 -17.51 0.55
C LYS A 101 16.22 -17.29 0.99
N TYR A 102 17.15 -17.23 0.04
CA TYR A 102 18.58 -16.99 0.28
C TYR A 102 18.99 -15.52 0.09
N ALA A 103 18.08 -14.65 -0.33
CA ALA A 103 18.37 -13.22 -0.45
C ALA A 103 18.39 -12.55 0.93
N SER A 104 19.15 -11.47 1.02
CA SER A 104 19.25 -10.66 2.24
C SER A 104 17.88 -10.16 2.71
N THR A 105 17.67 -10.17 4.01
CA THR A 105 16.56 -9.45 4.64
C THR A 105 17.01 -8.05 5.00
N TYR A 106 16.13 -7.07 4.82
CA TYR A 106 16.43 -5.68 5.15
C TYR A 106 15.80 -5.33 6.50
N PRO A 107 16.56 -4.68 7.40
CA PRO A 107 16.02 -4.29 8.69
C PRO A 107 14.91 -3.25 8.49
N ARG A 108 13.95 -3.28 9.41
CA ARG A 108 12.95 -2.23 9.54
C ARG A 108 13.68 -0.88 9.74
N PRO A 109 13.34 0.17 8.97
CA PRO A 109 13.83 1.54 9.22
C PRO A 109 13.52 1.98 10.66
N SER A 110 14.24 2.99 11.15
CA SER A 110 13.96 3.58 12.46
C SER A 110 12.52 4.08 12.55
N SER A 111 12.04 4.33 13.76
CA SER A 111 10.64 4.70 14.05
C SER A 111 10.18 6.03 13.44
N ASN A 112 11.01 6.71 12.67
CA ASN A 112 10.70 7.99 12.06
C ASN A 112 10.09 7.79 10.67
N TRP A 113 8.79 8.05 10.54
CA TRP A 113 8.02 7.84 9.30
C TRP A 113 7.98 9.10 8.42
N HIS A 114 9.15 9.66 8.08
CA HIS A 114 9.25 10.88 7.28
C HIS A 114 9.22 10.63 5.76
N TYR A 115 9.08 9.37 5.33
CA TYR A 115 8.95 9.04 3.92
C TYR A 115 7.52 9.30 3.44
N MET A 116 7.38 10.28 2.53
CA MET A 116 6.08 10.64 1.96
C MET A 116 6.06 10.36 0.46
N CYS A 117 4.84 10.20 -0.08
CA CYS A 117 4.65 10.13 -1.52
C CYS A 117 4.65 11.55 -2.10
N ASN A 118 5.78 11.97 -2.67
CA ASN A 118 5.91 13.26 -3.33
C ASN A 118 4.93 13.45 -4.51
N GLY A 119 4.45 12.37 -5.13
CA GLY A 119 3.39 12.45 -6.15
C GLY A 119 2.06 13.01 -5.65
N LEU A 120 1.85 13.03 -4.33
CA LEU A 120 0.69 13.64 -3.67
C LEU A 120 1.00 15.00 -3.04
N CYS A 121 2.25 15.46 -3.12
CA CYS A 121 2.61 16.79 -2.69
C CYS A 121 2.24 17.80 -3.78
N GLY A 122 1.47 18.82 -3.41
CA GLY A 122 1.04 19.88 -4.30
C GLY A 122 -0.34 20.43 -3.96
N SER A 123 -0.70 21.52 -4.63
CA SER A 123 -1.98 22.19 -4.43
C SER A 123 -3.13 21.56 -5.24
N SER A 124 -2.81 20.88 -6.34
CA SER A 124 -3.79 20.27 -7.25
C SER A 124 -4.36 18.96 -6.73
N THR A 125 -5.68 18.80 -6.77
CA THR A 125 -6.36 17.55 -6.40
C THR A 125 -5.92 16.40 -7.32
N PRO A 126 -5.49 15.26 -6.76
CA PRO A 126 -5.19 14.06 -7.55
C PRO A 126 -6.42 13.55 -8.31
N SER A 127 -6.28 13.32 -9.61
CA SER A 127 -7.36 12.73 -10.41
C SER A 127 -7.45 11.22 -10.21
N SER A 128 -8.68 10.72 -10.01
CA SER A 128 -8.97 9.28 -9.94
C SER A 128 -8.77 8.50 -11.23
N SER A 129 -8.67 9.20 -12.37
CA SER A 129 -8.37 8.60 -13.67
C SER A 129 -6.87 8.48 -13.97
N SER A 130 -6.02 9.09 -13.15
CA SER A 130 -4.57 9.14 -13.36
C SER A 130 -3.82 8.27 -12.34
N SER A 131 -2.66 7.75 -12.74
CA SER A 131 -1.70 7.16 -11.79
C SER A 131 -0.48 8.05 -11.67
N PHE A 132 0.12 8.07 -10.48
CA PHE A 132 1.26 8.92 -10.15
C PHE A 132 2.39 8.09 -9.58
N TYR A 133 3.63 8.48 -9.85
CA TYR A 133 4.76 7.96 -9.10
C TYR A 133 4.73 8.45 -7.66
N GLY A 134 5.02 7.56 -6.72
CA GLY A 134 5.22 7.91 -5.31
C GLY A 134 6.44 8.82 -5.16
N ASN A 135 7.53 8.54 -5.88
CA ASN A 135 8.81 9.26 -5.81
C ASN A 135 9.25 9.51 -4.36
N LEU A 136 9.32 8.42 -3.60
CA LEU A 136 9.54 8.43 -2.17
C LEU A 136 10.81 9.18 -1.83
N ALA A 137 10.65 10.16 -0.96
CA ALA A 137 11.73 10.95 -0.39
C ALA A 137 11.41 11.24 1.06
N SER A 138 12.46 11.42 1.86
CA SER A 138 12.29 12.08 3.16
C SER A 138 11.89 13.52 2.88
N VAL A 139 10.70 13.91 3.33
CA VAL A 139 10.24 15.29 3.21
C VAL A 139 10.65 16.02 4.47
N GLY A 140 11.41 17.10 4.33
CA GLY A 140 11.74 17.97 5.47
C GLY A 140 10.48 18.63 6.04
N SER A 141 10.47 18.95 7.33
CA SER A 141 9.30 19.51 8.02
C SER A 141 8.76 20.79 7.39
N SER A 142 9.62 21.60 6.76
CA SER A 142 9.24 22.82 6.04
C SER A 142 8.37 22.57 4.80
N ASN A 143 8.37 21.35 4.26
CA ASN A 143 7.60 20.97 3.06
C ASN A 143 6.29 20.24 3.41
N PHE A 144 6.02 19.98 4.70
CA PHE A 144 4.83 19.25 5.14
C PHE A 144 3.52 19.92 4.75
N GLY A 145 3.42 21.25 4.78
CA GLY A 145 2.21 21.97 4.36
C GLY A 145 1.84 21.81 2.87
N ASN A 146 2.77 21.33 2.05
CA ASN A 146 2.48 20.99 0.65
C ASN A 146 2.10 19.51 0.48
N CYS A 147 2.31 18.69 1.50
CA CYS A 147 2.25 17.23 1.43
C CYS A 147 1.24 16.60 2.41
N ASP A 148 0.66 17.35 3.35
CA ASP A 148 -0.41 16.91 4.29
C ASP A 148 -1.78 16.79 3.63
N ARG A 149 -2.04 17.54 2.55
CA ARG A 149 -3.40 17.72 2.04
C ARG A 149 -4.09 16.45 1.54
N TYR A 150 -3.32 15.51 0.98
CA TYR A 150 -3.86 14.34 0.29
C TYR A 150 -3.27 13.02 0.79
N GLN A 151 -2.56 13.05 1.92
CA GLN A 151 -2.01 11.86 2.58
C GLN A 151 -1.71 12.20 4.06
N PRO A 152 -1.76 11.20 4.95
CA PRO A 152 -1.39 11.39 6.34
C PRO A 152 0.13 11.57 6.52
N GLN A 153 0.48 12.20 7.63
CA GLN A 153 1.84 12.42 8.14
C GLN A 153 2.06 11.67 9.45
N ASP A 154 3.32 11.58 9.87
CA ASP A 154 3.67 10.88 11.10
C ASP A 154 2.95 11.44 12.34
N ASN A 155 2.74 12.77 12.37
CA ASN A 155 1.99 13.44 13.44
C ASN A 155 0.54 12.96 13.57
N ASP A 156 -0.10 12.56 12.45
CA ASP A 156 -1.48 12.09 12.42
C ASP A 156 -1.66 10.75 13.15
N TYR A 157 -0.58 9.99 13.34
CA TYR A 157 -0.55 8.72 14.08
C TYR A 157 0.06 8.86 15.49
N LEU A 158 0.64 10.01 15.83
CA LEU A 158 1.34 10.23 17.10
C LEU A 158 0.35 10.18 18.29
N GLY A 159 0.66 9.37 19.30
CA GLY A 159 -0.13 9.21 20.52
C GLY A 159 -1.26 8.17 20.45
N ASN A 160 -1.71 7.79 19.25
CA ASN A 160 -2.86 6.89 19.08
C ASN A 160 -2.60 5.47 19.61
N ASN A 161 -1.36 4.98 19.58
CA ASN A 161 -1.03 3.70 20.20
C ASN A 161 -1.29 3.71 21.72
N ALA A 162 -0.79 4.73 22.43
CA ALA A 162 -0.97 4.86 23.87
C ALA A 162 -2.42 5.17 24.26
N ALA A 163 -3.12 5.97 23.45
CA ALA A 163 -4.48 6.43 23.74
C ALA A 163 -5.55 5.37 23.44
N ILE A 164 -5.44 4.67 22.31
CA ILE A 164 -6.50 3.80 21.78
C ILE A 164 -6.00 2.44 21.26
N GLY A 165 -4.73 2.09 21.48
CA GLY A 165 -4.19 0.77 21.11
C GLY A 165 -4.13 0.54 19.60
N ILE A 166 -3.77 1.58 18.85
CA ILE A 166 -3.67 1.55 17.38
C ILE A 166 -2.20 1.63 16.93
N ASP A 167 -1.82 0.71 16.05
CA ASP A 167 -0.55 0.69 15.34
C ASP A 167 -0.67 1.26 13.93
N ARG A 168 0.48 1.62 13.35
CA ARG A 168 0.66 1.82 11.90
C ARG A 168 0.73 0.44 11.22
N GLY A 169 -0.44 -0.15 10.92
CA GLY A 169 -0.56 -1.45 10.27
C GLY A 169 -0.23 -1.37 8.78
N HIS A 170 0.77 -2.13 8.33
CA HIS A 170 1.18 -2.13 6.92
C HIS A 170 0.17 -2.91 6.08
N LEU A 171 -0.03 -2.49 4.82
CA LEU A 171 -0.71 -3.32 3.84
C LEU A 171 0.27 -4.26 3.16
N ILE A 172 1.25 -3.72 2.40
CA ILE A 172 2.39 -4.54 1.98
C ILE A 172 3.39 -4.60 3.14
N PRO A 173 3.62 -5.78 3.75
CA PRO A 173 4.51 -5.87 4.89
C PRO A 173 5.97 -5.75 4.48
N ASN A 174 6.75 -5.05 5.30
CA ASN A 174 8.21 -4.91 5.12
C ASN A 174 8.90 -6.27 4.90
N ALA A 175 8.51 -7.25 5.72
CA ALA A 175 9.12 -8.58 5.72
C ALA A 175 8.96 -9.33 4.40
N LEU A 176 8.00 -8.95 3.57
CA LEU A 176 7.78 -9.51 2.24
C LEU A 176 8.82 -8.99 1.22
N MET A 177 9.29 -7.75 1.39
CA MET A 177 10.19 -7.07 0.46
C MET A 177 11.65 -7.42 0.75
N ASN A 178 12.23 -8.33 -0.03
CA ASN A 178 13.64 -8.73 0.10
C ASN A 178 14.46 -8.56 -1.20
N GLN A 179 13.99 -7.71 -2.12
CA GLN A 179 14.71 -7.43 -3.37
C GLN A 179 15.85 -6.43 -3.18
N ASN A 180 15.61 -5.38 -2.38
CA ASN A 180 16.59 -4.37 -1.99
C ASN A 180 16.06 -3.53 -0.80
N GLU A 181 16.95 -2.79 -0.15
CA GLU A 181 16.62 -1.95 1.00
C GLU A 181 15.62 -0.84 0.67
N ASP A 182 15.68 -0.26 -0.53
CA ASP A 182 14.74 0.80 -0.95
C ASP A 182 13.30 0.28 -1.08
N ALA A 183 13.12 -0.94 -1.59
CA ALA A 183 11.81 -1.58 -1.69
C ALA A 183 11.21 -1.88 -0.32
N SER A 184 12.07 -2.26 0.65
CA SER A 184 11.71 -2.44 2.06
C SER A 184 11.33 -1.09 2.69
N LYS A 185 12.15 -0.04 2.54
CA LYS A 185 11.83 1.32 2.99
C LYS A 185 10.54 1.85 2.39
N ALA A 186 10.24 1.50 1.13
CA ALA A 186 9.04 1.94 0.46
C ALA A 186 7.75 1.48 1.14
N THR A 187 7.75 0.40 1.94
CA THR A 187 6.56 -0.03 2.69
C THR A 187 6.24 0.85 3.90
N PHE A 188 7.16 1.75 4.27
CA PHE A 188 7.07 2.67 5.42
C PHE A 188 6.50 4.04 5.04
N THR A 189 5.74 4.10 3.95
CA THR A 189 4.95 5.28 3.62
C THR A 189 3.57 5.13 4.25
N LEU A 190 2.98 6.23 4.72
CA LEU A 190 1.65 6.15 5.32
C LEU A 190 0.55 5.90 4.28
N THR A 191 0.86 6.05 2.99
CA THR A 191 0.01 5.59 1.89
C THR A 191 0.02 4.08 1.71
N ASN A 192 0.80 3.32 2.48
CA ASN A 192 0.74 1.86 2.59
C ASN A 192 0.33 1.42 4.01
N VAL A 193 -0.24 2.33 4.81
CA VAL A 193 -0.61 2.08 6.21
C VAL A 193 -2.07 2.43 6.43
N ALA A 194 -2.74 1.62 7.24
CA ALA A 194 -4.00 2.00 7.86
C ALA A 194 -3.94 1.78 9.39
N PRO A 195 -4.75 2.50 10.18
CA PRO A 195 -4.86 2.29 11.62
C PRO A 195 -5.30 0.87 11.94
N GLN A 196 -4.46 0.12 12.65
CA GLN A 196 -4.72 -1.28 12.96
C GLN A 196 -4.64 -1.51 14.47
N TYR A 197 -5.65 -2.14 15.07
CA TYR A 197 -5.59 -2.48 16.49
C TYR A 197 -4.34 -3.31 16.81
N SER A 198 -3.56 -2.89 17.79
CA SER A 198 -2.23 -3.46 18.09
C SER A 198 -2.29 -4.97 18.35
N ALA A 199 -3.32 -5.45 19.06
CA ALA A 199 -3.52 -6.87 19.30
C ALA A 199 -3.74 -7.66 18.01
N PHE A 200 -4.47 -7.11 17.04
CA PHE A 200 -4.68 -7.74 15.73
C PHE A 200 -3.42 -7.70 14.87
N ASN A 201 -2.78 -6.53 14.75
CA ASN A 201 -1.55 -6.30 13.99
C ASN A 201 -0.42 -7.25 14.44
N GLN A 202 -0.14 -7.27 15.74
CA GLN A 202 1.03 -7.96 16.30
C GLN A 202 0.84 -9.48 16.43
N GLN A 203 -0.40 -9.97 16.38
CA GLN A 203 -0.74 -11.38 16.56
C GLN A 203 -1.28 -11.99 15.27
N ALA A 204 -2.61 -12.07 15.12
CA ALA A 204 -3.26 -12.82 14.04
C ALA A 204 -2.81 -12.34 12.65
N TRP A 205 -2.67 -11.02 12.46
CA TRP A 205 -2.22 -10.45 11.20
C TRP A 205 -0.76 -10.79 10.90
N ASN A 206 0.15 -10.57 11.86
CA ASN A 206 1.55 -10.99 11.75
C ASN A 206 1.72 -12.51 11.51
N GLN A 207 0.87 -13.34 12.11
CA GLN A 207 0.87 -14.79 11.83
C GLN A 207 0.49 -15.10 10.38
N LEU A 208 -0.54 -14.43 9.84
CA LEU A 208 -0.92 -14.54 8.43
C LEU A 208 0.23 -14.11 7.50
N GLU A 209 0.84 -12.96 7.75
CA GLU A 209 1.98 -12.46 6.98
C GLU A 209 3.18 -13.42 7.05
N CYS A 210 3.44 -14.01 8.22
CA CYS A 210 4.47 -15.03 8.39
C CYS A 210 4.18 -16.31 7.61
N MET A 211 2.93 -16.79 7.60
CA MET A 211 2.54 -17.98 6.84
C MET A 211 2.71 -17.75 5.34
N VAL A 212 2.24 -16.61 4.82
CA VAL A 212 2.40 -16.22 3.42
C VAL A 212 3.88 -16.18 3.04
N ARG A 213 4.71 -15.52 3.86
CA ARG A 213 6.15 -15.43 3.63
C ARG A 213 6.83 -16.81 3.61
N LYS A 214 6.52 -17.67 4.59
CA LYS A 214 7.08 -19.03 4.65
C LYS A 214 6.68 -19.86 3.45
N PHE A 215 5.41 -19.83 3.06
CA PHE A 215 4.94 -20.52 1.86
C PHE A 215 5.70 -20.06 0.60
N MET A 216 5.96 -18.75 0.48
CA MET A 216 6.78 -18.22 -0.62
C MET A 216 8.23 -18.68 -0.60
N GLU A 217 8.82 -18.87 0.57
CA GLU A 217 10.22 -19.27 0.75
C GLU A 217 10.42 -20.79 0.65
N GLU A 218 9.44 -21.57 1.09
CA GLU A 218 9.56 -23.02 1.25
C GLU A 218 8.92 -23.77 0.08
N GLU A 219 7.71 -23.38 -0.34
CA GLU A 219 6.91 -24.13 -1.32
C GLU A 219 7.07 -23.59 -2.75
N ILE A 220 7.10 -22.27 -2.92
CA ILE A 220 7.12 -21.62 -4.24
C ILE A 220 8.30 -20.65 -4.42
N ASN A 221 9.44 -21.00 -3.83
CA ASN A 221 10.66 -20.20 -3.88
C ASN A 221 11.00 -19.77 -5.32
N ASN A 222 11.34 -18.50 -5.50
CA ASN A 222 11.63 -17.89 -6.79
C ASN A 222 10.49 -17.96 -7.83
N GLN A 223 9.23 -18.18 -7.43
CA GLN A 223 8.08 -18.03 -8.33
C GLN A 223 7.47 -16.63 -8.28
N ASP A 224 6.73 -16.27 -9.32
CA ASP A 224 5.96 -15.03 -9.34
C ASP A 224 4.72 -15.16 -8.46
N VAL A 225 4.54 -14.18 -7.58
CA VAL A 225 3.42 -14.08 -6.66
C VAL A 225 2.79 -12.70 -6.79
N TRP A 226 1.47 -12.65 -6.80
CA TRP A 226 0.67 -11.44 -6.69
C TRP A 226 -0.01 -11.41 -5.34
N ILE A 227 0.27 -10.36 -4.56
CA ILE A 227 -0.34 -10.14 -3.26
C ILE A 227 -1.14 -8.86 -3.33
N PHE A 228 -2.37 -8.93 -2.82
CA PHE A 228 -3.25 -7.79 -2.64
C PHE A 228 -3.63 -7.74 -1.17
N VAL A 229 -3.49 -6.59 -0.55
CA VAL A 229 -3.91 -6.35 0.82
C VAL A 229 -4.73 -5.10 0.83
N GLY A 230 -5.85 -5.08 1.54
CA GLY A 230 -6.68 -3.89 1.58
C GLY A 230 -7.53 -3.77 2.83
N THR A 231 -8.28 -2.68 2.85
CA THR A 231 -9.16 -2.30 3.95
C THR A 231 -10.60 -2.23 3.49
N TYR A 232 -11.55 -2.38 4.42
CA TYR A 232 -12.97 -2.20 4.15
C TYR A 232 -13.73 -1.78 5.41
N GLY A 233 -14.82 -1.05 5.21
CA GLY A 233 -15.65 -0.52 6.29
C GLY A 233 -14.93 0.55 7.12
N LYS A 234 -15.64 1.08 8.11
CA LYS A 234 -15.14 2.13 9.00
C LYS A 234 -15.76 1.95 10.39
N VAL A 235 -14.92 1.84 11.41
CA VAL A 235 -15.37 1.78 12.81
C VAL A 235 -15.27 3.12 13.51
N ALA A 236 -14.29 3.95 13.15
CA ALA A 236 -14.04 5.25 13.77
C ALA A 236 -13.14 6.11 12.88
N THR A 237 -12.82 7.32 13.36
CA THR A 237 -11.85 8.23 12.75
C THR A 237 -10.91 8.73 13.85
N MET A 238 -9.60 8.69 13.61
CA MET A 238 -8.59 9.26 14.50
C MET A 238 -8.59 10.80 14.40
N ASN A 239 -8.04 11.44 15.44
CA ASN A 239 -7.78 12.89 15.54
C ASN A 239 -9.01 13.79 15.70
N GLY A 240 -10.15 13.46 15.07
CA GLY A 240 -11.45 14.08 15.34
C GLY A 240 -11.45 15.60 15.17
N SER A 241 -11.49 16.34 16.29
CA SER A 241 -11.51 17.80 16.32
C SER A 241 -10.11 18.46 16.41
N ASP A 242 -9.03 17.67 16.48
CA ASP A 242 -7.67 18.21 16.46
C ASP A 242 -7.33 18.76 15.07
N SER A 243 -7.49 20.07 14.89
CA SER A 243 -7.22 20.75 13.61
C SER A 243 -5.74 20.78 13.21
N SER A 244 -4.83 20.31 14.07
CA SER A 244 -3.40 20.18 13.74
C SER A 244 -3.03 18.86 13.08
N LYS A 245 -4.00 17.96 12.92
CA LYS A 245 -3.84 16.62 12.35
C LYS A 245 -4.89 16.35 11.30
N ASN A 246 -4.52 15.54 10.31
CA ASN A 246 -5.50 14.99 9.38
C ASN A 246 -6.37 13.94 10.07
N ASN A 247 -7.64 13.92 9.71
CA ASN A 247 -8.51 12.81 10.07
C ASN A 247 -8.11 11.56 9.29
N VAL A 248 -7.99 10.43 10.00
CA VAL A 248 -7.61 9.14 9.41
C VAL A 248 -8.61 8.09 9.85
N ASP A 249 -9.27 7.44 8.89
CA ASP A 249 -10.29 6.44 9.20
C ASP A 249 -9.67 5.15 9.74
N ILE A 250 -10.33 4.57 10.73
CA ILE A 250 -10.01 3.24 11.26
C ILE A 250 -10.90 2.24 10.52
N PRO A 251 -10.33 1.36 9.69
CA PRO A 251 -11.11 0.38 8.93
C PRO A 251 -11.72 -0.68 9.85
N GLU A 252 -12.85 -1.23 9.43
CA GLU A 252 -13.52 -2.34 10.13
C GLU A 252 -12.85 -3.68 9.82
N PHE A 253 -12.39 -3.85 8.58
CA PHE A 253 -11.79 -5.09 8.10
C PHE A 253 -10.48 -4.84 7.36
N TYR A 254 -9.57 -5.79 7.52
CA TYR A 254 -8.43 -6.01 6.63
C TYR A 254 -8.67 -7.30 5.84
N TRP A 255 -8.25 -7.33 4.60
CA TRP A 255 -8.30 -8.52 3.76
C TRP A 255 -6.96 -8.74 3.04
N HIS A 256 -6.65 -9.99 2.74
CA HIS A 256 -5.40 -10.40 2.08
C HIS A 256 -5.71 -11.45 1.02
N ALA A 257 -5.31 -11.20 -0.22
CA ALA A 257 -5.38 -12.15 -1.33
C ALA A 257 -3.97 -12.48 -1.80
N PHE A 258 -3.73 -13.76 -2.06
CA PHE A 258 -2.43 -14.32 -2.41
C PHE A 258 -2.59 -15.21 -3.63
N CYS A 259 -1.90 -14.88 -4.72
CA CYS A 259 -1.94 -15.59 -5.99
C CYS A 259 -0.54 -15.96 -6.44
N TYR A 260 -0.36 -17.16 -6.97
CA TYR A 260 0.91 -17.62 -7.51
C TYR A 260 0.68 -18.55 -8.71
N THR A 261 1.70 -18.70 -9.56
CA THR A 261 1.67 -19.62 -10.69
C THR A 261 2.16 -21.00 -10.27
N GLY A 262 1.25 -21.93 -9.97
CA GLY A 262 1.60 -23.32 -9.64
C GLY A 262 0.45 -24.29 -9.94
N ILE A 263 0.76 -25.58 -10.09
CA ILE A 263 -0.26 -26.63 -10.13
C ILE A 263 -0.91 -26.66 -8.74
N GLY A 264 -2.24 -26.55 -8.69
CA GLY A 264 -2.99 -26.55 -7.43
C GLY A 264 -2.62 -27.74 -6.55
N LEU A 265 -2.56 -27.50 -5.23
CA LEU A 265 -2.40 -28.53 -4.20
C LEU A 265 -3.42 -29.65 -4.37
#